data_AF-A0A350WWZ5-F1
#
_entry.id   AF-A0A350WWZ5-F1
#
_cell.length_a   1.000
_cell.length_b   1.000
_cell.length_c   1.000
_cell.angle_alpha   90.00
_cell.angle_beta   90.00
_cell.angle_gamma   90.00
#
_symmetry.space_group_name_H-M   'P 1'
#
loop_
_entity.id
_entity.type
_entity.pdbx_description
1 polymer ?
#
loop_
_entity_poly.entity_id
_entity_poly.type
_entity_poly.pdbx_seq_one_letter_code
_entity_poly.pdbx_strand_id
1 'polypeptide(L)'
;MTNETTKTGRIVMTIVAVIGGLYLMLLAPTQAMQTLKIALDQVMLRLVPHDADFYPAVPVLSVTFSAWIIAFVLAGAMLLVLAKKIYDGVKWARAAALGLFAIPSVAGMTMMIPWFVLVLAEYPEKGVPAHTITGMPPAMPIILLGLLFYFVILFADQDTLKNKALKLIPFTALGVVSGMVFMNGQHGVRYFIHIPGEFTTDANGLITANPNPPLFTTPLAHYITNLDHLDWKTFEMVSDQAVYSPQTLALLLGGFMLYIASILLIVSIPLMAMKNKTGWYIATATALATAVVSFQGFIVRNSTEWLQGGLLSSVLLAILLIPAFKQFLIEKGE
;
A
#
# COMPACT_ATOMS: atom_id res chain seq x y z
N MET A 1 6.07 16.44 21.57
CA MET A 1 7.48 16.83 21.44
C MET A 1 7.73 17.94 22.44
N THR A 2 8.74 17.82 23.29
CA THR A 2 9.39 19.00 23.87
C THR A 2 9.99 19.79 22.70
N ASN A 3 9.55 21.02 22.51
CA ASN A 3 9.49 21.69 21.19
C ASN A 3 10.78 22.42 20.80
N GLU A 4 11.96 21.82 20.94
CA GLU A 4 13.17 22.46 20.42
C GLU A 4 14.00 21.52 19.55
N THR A 5 14.23 21.96 18.32
CA THR A 5 15.21 21.40 17.40
C THR A 5 16.43 22.31 17.44
N THR A 6 17.64 21.73 17.46
CA THR A 6 18.88 22.50 17.36
C THR A 6 18.97 23.20 16.01
N LYS A 7 19.77 24.26 15.91
CA LYS A 7 20.11 24.89 14.63
C LYS A 7 20.65 23.86 13.62
N THR A 8 21.56 22.99 14.06
CA THR A 8 22.10 21.90 13.25
C THR A 8 21.01 20.94 12.79
N GLY A 9 20.10 20.53 13.68
CA GLY A 9 18.97 19.66 13.33
C GLY A 9 18.06 20.28 12.28
N ARG A 10 17.77 21.58 12.38
CA ARG A 10 16.97 22.31 11.38
C ARG A 10 17.68 22.36 10.02
N ILE A 11 18.98 22.61 9.99
CA ILE A 11 19.79 22.59 8.76
C ILE A 11 19.73 21.21 8.11
N VAL A 12 19.97 20.14 8.87
CA VAL A 12 19.94 18.77 8.36
C VAL A 12 18.56 18.41 7.80
N MET A 13 17.48 18.70 8.53
CA MET A 13 16.12 18.47 8.04
C MET A 13 15.81 19.26 6.77
N THR A 14 16.31 20.50 6.67
CA THR A 14 16.12 21.35 5.48
C THR A 14 16.83 20.76 4.27
N ILE A 15 18.09 20.32 4.44
CA ILE A 15 18.85 19.63 3.39
C ILE A 15 18.12 18.38 2.95
N VAL A 16 17.63 17.57 3.90
CA VAL A 16 16.83 16.38 3.61
C VAL A 16 15.55 16.72 2.85
N ALA A 17 14.82 17.76 3.25
CA ALA A 17 13.62 18.20 2.54
C ALA A 17 13.93 18.62 1.09
N VAL A 18 15.04 19.33 0.87
CA VAL A 18 15.46 19.77 -0.48
C VAL A 18 15.89 18.59 -1.33
N ILE A 19 16.83 17.77 -0.85
CA ILE A 19 17.35 16.61 -1.59
C ILE A 19 16.24 15.59 -1.83
N GLY A 20 15.47 15.26 -0.79
CA GLY A 20 14.35 14.35 -0.88
C GLY A 20 13.25 14.88 -1.80
N GLY A 21 12.96 16.19 -1.75
CA GLY A 21 12.00 16.83 -2.63
C GLY A 21 12.39 16.70 -4.11
N LEU A 22 13.63 17.02 -4.44
CA LEU A 22 14.17 16.87 -5.80
C LEU A 22 14.19 15.39 -6.24
N TYR A 23 14.62 14.48 -5.37
CA TYR A 23 14.61 13.05 -5.66
C TYR A 23 13.21 12.53 -6.02
N LEU A 24 12.19 12.88 -5.23
CA LEU A 24 10.81 12.45 -5.44
C LEU A 24 10.19 13.03 -6.71
N MET A 25 10.64 14.20 -7.17
CA MET A 25 10.15 14.80 -8.41
C MET A 25 10.88 14.28 -9.65
N LEU A 26 12.17 13.98 -9.56
CA LEU A 26 13.02 13.76 -10.73
C LEU A 26 13.35 12.28 -10.97
N LEU A 27 13.59 11.50 -9.91
CA LEU A 27 14.12 10.13 -10.02
C LEU A 27 13.11 9.06 -9.62
N ALA A 28 12.37 9.26 -8.53
CA ALA A 28 11.39 8.29 -8.04
C ALA A 28 10.29 7.95 -9.08
N PRO A 29 9.73 8.89 -9.87
CA PRO A 29 8.73 8.58 -10.89
C PRO A 29 9.24 7.59 -11.94
N THR A 30 10.47 7.80 -12.42
CA THR A 30 11.11 6.94 -13.43
C THR A 30 11.38 5.55 -12.86
N GLN A 31 11.88 5.47 -11.64
CA GLN A 31 12.15 4.20 -10.93
C GLN A 31 10.86 3.38 -10.72
N ALA A 32 9.78 4.03 -10.30
CA ALA A 32 8.47 3.40 -10.14
C ALA A 32 7.90 2.94 -11.50
N MET A 33 8.00 3.76 -12.54
CA MET A 33 7.52 3.41 -13.88
C MET A 33 8.28 2.25 -14.50
N GLN A 34 9.61 2.20 -14.34
CA GLN A 34 10.42 1.05 -14.78
C GLN A 34 10.01 -0.24 -14.05
N THR A 35 9.80 -0.15 -12.74
CA THR A 35 9.34 -1.29 -11.93
C THR A 35 7.96 -1.78 -12.41
N LEU A 36 7.02 -0.86 -12.66
CA LEU A 36 5.70 -1.18 -13.20
C LEU A 36 5.82 -1.88 -14.55
N LYS A 37 6.56 -1.31 -15.50
CA LYS A 37 6.69 -1.86 -16.86
C LYS A 37 7.22 -3.29 -16.83
N ILE A 38 8.29 -3.54 -16.07
CA ILE A 38 8.85 -4.88 -15.93
C ILE A 38 7.83 -5.85 -15.32
N ALA A 39 7.12 -5.43 -14.26
CA ALA A 39 6.10 -6.27 -13.64
C ALA A 39 4.95 -6.57 -14.61
N LEU A 40 4.49 -5.59 -15.39
CA LEU A 40 3.44 -5.79 -16.40
C LEU A 40 3.90 -6.69 -17.55
N ASP A 41 5.13 -6.54 -18.02
CA ASP A 41 5.70 -7.43 -19.04
C ASP A 41 5.74 -8.87 -18.55
N GLN A 42 6.18 -9.09 -17.29
CA GLN A 42 6.17 -10.42 -16.68
C GLN A 42 4.75 -10.97 -16.54
N VAL A 43 3.79 -10.15 -16.11
CA VAL A 43 2.38 -10.58 -16.04
C VAL A 43 1.88 -11.01 -17.41
N MET A 44 2.04 -10.17 -18.43
CA MET A 44 1.44 -10.39 -19.75
C MET A 44 2.12 -11.51 -20.54
N LEU A 45 3.43 -11.67 -20.42
CA LEU A 45 4.20 -12.60 -21.26
C LEU A 45 4.54 -13.91 -20.55
N ARG A 46 4.60 -13.92 -19.21
CA ARG A 46 5.01 -15.10 -18.42
C ARG A 46 3.88 -15.71 -17.60
N LEU A 47 2.98 -14.91 -17.05
CA LEU A 47 1.99 -15.39 -16.08
C LEU A 47 0.62 -15.63 -16.69
N VAL A 48 0.04 -14.63 -17.36
CA VAL A 48 -1.29 -14.70 -17.97
C VAL A 48 -1.43 -15.86 -18.98
N PRO A 49 -0.40 -16.21 -19.79
CA PRO A 49 -0.48 -17.39 -20.67
C PRO A 49 -0.64 -18.74 -19.94
N HIS A 50 -0.44 -18.78 -18.63
CA HIS A 50 -0.55 -20.01 -17.83
C HIS A 50 -1.69 -19.93 -16.82
N ASP A 51 -2.05 -18.72 -16.37
CA ASP A 51 -3.12 -18.49 -15.43
C ASP A 51 -3.72 -17.08 -15.60
N ALA A 52 -4.95 -17.02 -16.09
CA ALA A 52 -5.68 -15.77 -16.32
C ALA A 52 -5.95 -14.98 -15.03
N ASP A 53 -5.88 -15.60 -13.84
CA ASP A 53 -6.09 -14.93 -12.55
C ASP A 53 -4.99 -13.87 -12.25
N PHE A 54 -3.89 -13.86 -13.00
CA PHE A 54 -2.89 -12.79 -12.92
C PHE A 54 -3.29 -11.52 -13.68
N TYR A 55 -4.22 -11.59 -14.64
CA TYR A 55 -4.61 -10.43 -15.45
C TYR A 55 -5.14 -9.25 -14.62
N PRO A 56 -6.00 -9.43 -13.60
CA PRO A 56 -6.47 -8.32 -12.77
C PRO A 56 -5.36 -7.48 -12.15
N ALA A 57 -4.14 -8.02 -11.99
CA ALA A 57 -2.99 -7.23 -11.55
C ALA A 57 -2.66 -6.08 -12.52
N VAL A 58 -2.88 -6.23 -13.82
CA VAL A 58 -2.52 -5.24 -14.84
C VAL A 58 -3.19 -3.87 -14.59
N PRO A 59 -4.53 -3.76 -14.60
CA PRO A 59 -5.18 -2.48 -14.32
C PRO A 59 -4.97 -2.00 -12.87
N VAL A 60 -4.95 -2.90 -11.87
CA VAL A 60 -4.74 -2.51 -10.46
C VAL A 60 -3.37 -1.87 -10.28
N LEU A 61 -2.31 -2.50 -10.77
CA LEU A 61 -0.95 -2.00 -10.62
C LEU A 61 -0.76 -0.73 -11.46
N SER A 62 -1.32 -0.68 -12.67
CA SER A 62 -1.26 0.53 -13.51
C SER A 62 -1.85 1.74 -12.80
N VAL A 63 -3.02 1.61 -12.18
CA VAL A 63 -3.67 2.71 -11.45
C VAL A 63 -2.91 3.04 -10.16
N THR A 64 -2.58 2.03 -9.35
CA THR A 64 -1.96 2.27 -8.04
C THR A 64 -0.54 2.81 -8.14
N PHE A 65 0.29 2.32 -9.06
CA PHE A 65 1.61 2.90 -9.32
C PHE A 65 1.50 4.33 -9.84
N SER A 66 0.56 4.60 -10.75
CA SER A 66 0.34 5.96 -11.28
C SER A 66 -0.06 6.92 -10.16
N ALA A 67 -0.97 6.51 -9.27
CA ALA A 67 -1.36 7.30 -8.11
C ALA A 67 -0.17 7.61 -7.19
N TRP A 68 0.69 6.62 -6.91
CA TRP A 68 1.91 6.83 -6.13
C TRP A 68 2.91 7.74 -6.82
N ILE A 69 3.11 7.60 -8.13
CA ILE A 69 4.00 8.47 -8.91
C ILE A 69 3.55 9.92 -8.83
N ILE A 70 2.24 10.18 -9.00
CA ILE A 70 1.66 11.52 -8.83
C ILE A 70 1.88 12.02 -7.41
N ALA A 71 1.65 11.17 -6.41
CA ALA A 71 1.89 11.51 -5.01
C ALA A 71 3.36 11.85 -4.73
N PHE A 72 4.33 11.19 -5.36
CA PHE A 72 5.75 11.53 -5.24
C PHE A 72 6.05 12.93 -5.73
N VAL A 73 5.53 13.30 -6.91
CA VAL A 73 5.76 14.64 -7.48
C VAL A 73 5.15 15.71 -6.58
N LEU A 74 3.91 15.51 -6.11
CA LEU A 74 3.24 16.45 -5.21
C LEU A 74 3.94 16.55 -3.84
N ALA A 75 4.34 15.41 -3.27
CA ALA A 75 5.06 15.38 -2.00
C ALA A 75 6.43 16.05 -2.11
N GLY A 76 7.14 15.80 -3.21
CA GLY A 76 8.42 16.41 -3.48
C GLY A 76 8.31 17.94 -3.63
N ALA A 77 7.34 18.42 -4.42
CA ALA A 77 7.09 19.85 -4.56
C ALA A 77 6.75 20.51 -3.21
N MET A 78 5.91 19.87 -2.40
CA MET A 78 5.53 20.40 -1.09
C MET A 78 6.73 20.43 -0.11
N LEU A 79 7.62 19.43 -0.15
CA LEU A 79 8.85 19.44 0.66
C LEU A 79 9.75 20.64 0.32
N LEU A 80 9.87 21.00 -0.97
CA LEU A 80 10.63 22.18 -1.41
C LEU A 80 9.99 23.48 -0.89
N VAL A 81 8.66 23.60 -0.97
CA VAL A 81 7.92 24.75 -0.42
C VAL A 81 8.10 24.87 1.09
N LEU A 82 8.12 23.75 1.81
CA LEU A 82 8.27 23.71 3.26
C LEU A 82 9.70 23.91 3.74
N ALA A 83 10.71 23.80 2.89
CA ALA A 83 12.13 23.84 3.28
C ALA A 83 12.47 25.04 4.16
N LYS A 84 12.01 26.26 3.78
CA LYS A 84 12.22 27.47 4.59
C LYS A 84 11.56 27.37 5.97
N LYS A 85 10.32 26.88 6.04
CA LYS A 85 9.60 26.74 7.32
C LYS A 85 10.23 25.67 8.23
N ILE A 86 10.81 24.63 7.64
CA ILE A 86 11.59 23.62 8.38
C ILE A 86 12.87 24.25 8.95
N TYR A 87 13.57 25.07 8.16
CA TYR A 87 14.74 25.82 8.62
C TYR A 87 14.41 26.78 9.78
N ASP A 88 13.29 27.48 9.66
CA ASP A 88 12.77 28.39 10.69
C ASP A 88 12.36 27.65 11.99
N GLY A 89 12.26 26.30 11.96
CA GLY A 89 11.91 25.47 13.10
C GLY A 89 10.41 25.37 13.35
N VAL A 90 9.58 25.64 12.34
CA VAL A 90 8.12 25.62 12.47
C VAL A 90 7.62 24.20 12.69
N LYS A 91 7.00 23.94 13.85
CA LYS A 91 6.58 22.60 14.31
C LYS A 91 5.71 21.85 13.30
N TRP A 92 4.68 22.51 12.75
CA TRP A 92 3.76 21.87 11.81
C TRP A 92 4.44 21.54 10.47
N ALA A 93 5.42 22.34 10.04
CA ALA A 93 6.15 22.09 8.79
C ALA A 93 7.03 20.85 8.89
N ARG A 94 7.70 20.64 10.05
CA ARG A 94 8.42 19.40 10.34
C ARG A 94 7.49 18.19 10.36
N ALA A 95 6.34 18.31 11.02
CA ALA A 95 5.36 17.23 11.07
C ALA A 95 4.83 16.89 9.68
N ALA A 96 4.50 17.90 8.87
CA ALA A 96 4.10 17.72 7.48
C ALA A 96 5.19 17.01 6.67
N ALA A 97 6.46 17.43 6.77
CA ALA A 97 7.58 16.77 6.10
C ALA A 97 7.71 15.27 6.49
N LEU A 98 7.47 14.93 7.75
CA LEU A 98 7.43 13.54 8.21
C LEU A 98 6.33 12.75 7.48
N GLY A 99 5.13 13.30 7.36
CA GLY A 99 4.04 12.68 6.59
C GLY A 99 4.36 12.55 5.09
N LEU A 100 4.99 13.58 4.51
CA LEU A 100 5.38 13.57 3.10
C LEU A 100 6.45 12.51 2.78
N PHE A 101 7.38 12.24 3.69
CA PHE A 101 8.34 11.13 3.55
C PHE A 101 7.76 9.75 3.91
N ALA A 102 6.63 9.69 4.61
CA ALA A 102 5.90 8.44 4.80
C ALA A 102 5.32 7.93 3.47
N ILE A 103 4.91 8.82 2.56
CA ILE A 103 4.38 8.46 1.23
C ILE A 103 5.34 7.55 0.45
N PRO A 104 6.60 7.94 0.12
CA PRO A 104 7.52 7.07 -0.61
C PRO A 104 7.92 5.81 0.18
N SER A 105 7.92 5.87 1.52
CA SER A 105 8.21 4.70 2.36
C SER A 105 7.12 3.63 2.22
N VAL A 106 5.85 4.02 2.32
CA VAL A 106 4.71 3.12 2.15
C VAL A 106 4.61 2.69 0.69
N ALA A 107 4.66 3.63 -0.25
CA ALA A 107 4.55 3.32 -1.67
C ALA A 107 5.63 2.34 -2.12
N GLY A 108 6.88 2.54 -1.71
CA GLY A 108 7.97 1.62 -2.05
C GLY A 108 7.70 0.20 -1.56
N MET A 109 7.14 0.00 -0.35
CA MET A 109 6.70 -1.32 0.10
C MET A 109 5.62 -1.91 -0.82
N THR A 110 4.64 -1.10 -1.24
CA THR A 110 3.58 -1.54 -2.15
C THR A 110 4.07 -1.83 -3.57
N MET A 111 5.23 -1.30 -3.97
CA MET A 111 5.88 -1.59 -5.25
C MET A 111 6.80 -2.82 -5.17
N MET A 112 7.29 -3.14 -3.97
CA MET A 112 8.15 -4.29 -3.74
C MET A 112 7.41 -5.63 -3.84
N ILE A 113 6.20 -5.72 -3.27
CA ILE A 113 5.48 -7.00 -3.26
C ILE A 113 5.13 -7.48 -4.68
N PRO A 114 4.59 -6.64 -5.58
CA PRO A 114 4.38 -7.04 -6.97
C PRO A 114 5.66 -7.51 -7.66
N TRP A 115 6.83 -6.95 -7.32
CA TRP A 115 8.10 -7.46 -7.85
C TRP A 115 8.37 -8.89 -7.38
N PHE A 116 8.26 -9.16 -6.07
CA PHE A 116 8.47 -10.52 -5.55
C PHE A 116 7.46 -11.52 -6.10
N VAL A 117 6.19 -11.13 -6.25
CA VAL A 117 5.12 -12.03 -6.68
C VAL A 117 5.07 -12.22 -8.19
N LEU A 118 5.34 -11.19 -8.99
CA LEU A 118 5.12 -11.25 -10.43
C LEU A 118 6.42 -11.46 -11.22
N VAL A 119 7.53 -10.94 -10.69
CA VAL A 119 8.83 -11.00 -11.37
C VAL A 119 9.67 -12.16 -10.85
N LEU A 120 9.76 -12.35 -9.53
CA LEU A 120 10.69 -13.32 -8.94
C LEU A 120 10.06 -14.62 -8.43
N ALA A 121 8.73 -14.67 -8.25
CA ALA A 121 8.10 -15.89 -7.78
C ALA A 121 8.11 -16.97 -8.87
N GLU A 122 8.22 -18.21 -8.40
CA GLU A 122 8.16 -19.41 -9.20
C GLU A 122 6.80 -20.09 -9.00
N TYR A 123 6.20 -20.54 -10.10
CA TYR A 123 4.90 -21.23 -10.10
C TYR A 123 4.97 -22.53 -10.94
N PRO A 124 5.85 -23.48 -10.58
CA PRO A 124 6.03 -24.71 -11.34
C PRO A 124 4.75 -25.55 -11.40
N GLU A 125 3.89 -25.47 -10.38
CA GLU A 125 2.59 -26.14 -10.33
C GLU A 125 1.60 -25.62 -11.37
N LYS A 126 1.80 -24.40 -11.87
CA LYS A 126 1.01 -23.78 -12.94
C LYS A 126 1.68 -23.89 -14.32
N GLY A 127 2.82 -24.59 -14.40
CA GLY A 127 3.61 -24.71 -15.62
C GLY A 127 4.28 -23.41 -16.08
N VAL A 128 4.39 -22.41 -15.20
CA VAL A 128 5.00 -21.12 -15.52
C VAL A 128 6.52 -21.30 -15.68
N PRO A 129 7.13 -20.78 -16.77
CA PRO A 129 8.58 -20.80 -16.94
C PRO A 129 9.31 -20.03 -15.83
N ALA A 130 10.52 -20.49 -15.51
CA ALA A 130 11.38 -19.81 -14.54
C ALA A 130 11.62 -18.35 -14.91
N HIS A 131 11.71 -17.48 -13.90
CA HIS A 131 11.97 -16.06 -14.16
C HIS A 131 13.38 -15.85 -14.74
N THR A 132 13.51 -14.90 -15.68
CA THR A 132 14.81 -14.55 -16.28
C THR A 132 15.41 -13.29 -15.68
N ILE A 133 14.63 -12.54 -14.92
CA ILE A 133 15.04 -11.29 -14.25
C ILE A 133 15.50 -11.63 -12.83
N THR A 134 16.57 -10.99 -12.36
CA THR A 134 17.08 -11.18 -11.00
C THR A 134 17.31 -9.84 -10.30
N GLY A 135 17.47 -9.87 -8.97
CA GLY A 135 17.79 -8.70 -8.17
C GLY A 135 16.59 -7.88 -7.70
N MET A 136 16.88 -6.70 -7.18
CA MET A 136 15.89 -5.78 -6.60
C MET A 136 15.26 -4.89 -7.67
N PRO A 137 14.00 -4.46 -7.51
CA PRO A 137 13.35 -3.57 -8.47
C PRO A 137 14.04 -2.22 -8.52
N PRO A 138 13.93 -1.50 -9.65
CA PRO A 138 14.33 -0.10 -9.75
C PRO A 138 13.70 0.81 -8.69
N ALA A 139 12.54 0.45 -8.13
CA ALA A 139 11.85 1.17 -7.06
C ALA A 139 12.45 0.99 -5.65
N MET A 140 13.39 0.05 -5.45
CA MET A 140 14.00 -0.19 -4.14
C MET A 140 14.62 1.06 -3.48
N PRO A 141 15.30 1.98 -4.20
CA PRO A 141 15.77 3.24 -3.62
C PRO A 141 14.65 4.12 -3.05
N ILE A 142 13.42 4.03 -3.55
CA ILE A 142 12.29 4.85 -3.10
C ILE A 142 11.96 4.55 -1.63
N ILE A 143 11.85 3.28 -1.26
CA ILE A 143 11.61 2.89 0.14
C ILE A 143 12.82 3.20 1.01
N LEU A 144 14.04 2.91 0.55
CA LEU A 144 15.26 3.11 1.35
C LEU A 144 15.51 4.59 1.66
N LEU A 145 15.43 5.45 0.65
CA LEU A 145 15.60 6.89 0.81
C LEU A 145 14.40 7.51 1.53
N GLY A 146 13.17 7.06 1.24
CA GLY A 146 11.97 7.47 1.95
C GLY A 146 12.10 7.24 3.46
N LEU A 147 12.49 6.03 3.87
CA LEU A 147 12.69 5.67 5.28
C LEU A 147 13.85 6.44 5.91
N LEU A 148 14.97 6.58 5.19
CA LEU A 148 16.10 7.37 5.66
C LEU A 148 15.67 8.81 5.99
N PHE A 149 15.03 9.47 5.04
CA PHE A 149 14.57 10.85 5.22
C PHE A 149 13.50 10.95 6.31
N TYR A 150 12.54 10.02 6.34
CA TYR A 150 11.51 9.92 7.37
C TYR A 150 12.12 9.87 8.78
N PHE A 151 13.08 8.96 9.02
CA PHE A 151 13.69 8.81 10.34
C PHE A 151 14.63 9.96 10.71
N VAL A 152 15.29 10.60 9.73
CA VAL A 152 16.03 11.84 9.99
C VAL A 152 15.09 12.93 10.50
N ILE A 153 13.92 13.14 9.89
CA ILE A 153 12.93 14.11 10.37
C ILE A 153 12.38 13.72 11.76
N LEU A 154 12.06 12.42 11.96
CA LEU A 154 11.50 11.92 13.22
C LEU A 154 12.44 12.16 14.41
N PHE A 155 13.74 11.91 14.22
CA PHE A 155 14.75 11.94 15.28
C PHE A 155 15.51 13.26 15.41
N ALA A 156 15.14 14.30 14.66
CA ALA A 156 15.80 15.60 14.72
C ALA A 156 15.46 16.46 15.96
N ASP A 157 14.55 16.03 16.85
CA ASP A 157 14.30 16.74 18.11
C ASP A 157 15.43 16.55 19.13
N GLN A 158 15.44 17.42 20.14
CA GLN A 158 16.32 17.33 21.30
C GLN A 158 15.84 16.33 22.36
N ASP A 159 15.03 15.34 21.99
CA ASP A 159 14.56 14.35 22.95
C ASP A 159 15.68 13.37 23.34
N THR A 160 15.51 12.70 24.47
CA THR A 160 16.48 11.68 24.94
C THR A 160 16.56 10.50 23.96
N LEU A 161 17.70 9.82 23.91
CA LEU A 161 17.87 8.61 23.09
C LEU A 161 16.82 7.54 23.41
N LYS A 162 16.49 7.37 24.69
CA LYS A 162 15.42 6.47 25.15
C LYS A 162 14.08 6.83 24.51
N ASN A 163 13.68 8.11 24.52
CA ASN A 163 12.42 8.54 23.94
C ASN A 163 12.42 8.44 22.41
N LYS A 164 13.56 8.68 21.75
CA LYS A 164 13.70 8.44 20.30
C LYS A 164 13.50 6.97 19.96
N ALA A 165 14.13 6.07 20.70
CA ALA A 165 13.93 4.62 20.53
C ALA A 165 12.46 4.22 20.75
N LEU A 166 11.77 4.81 21.74
CA LEU A 166 10.35 4.54 21.97
C LEU A 166 9.44 5.11 20.87
N LYS A 167 9.77 6.26 20.27
CA LYS A 167 9.04 6.82 19.11
C LYS A 167 9.18 5.95 17.86
N LEU A 168 10.32 5.26 17.69
CA LEU A 168 10.55 4.40 16.53
C LEU A 168 9.43 3.38 16.35
N ILE A 169 8.94 2.80 17.45
CA ILE A 169 7.97 1.69 17.44
C ILE A 169 6.62 2.10 16.81
N PRO A 170 5.85 3.05 17.37
CA PRO A 170 4.56 3.43 16.79
C PRO A 170 4.71 4.03 15.39
N PHE A 171 5.73 4.86 15.15
CA PHE A 171 5.91 5.52 13.85
C PHE A 171 6.36 4.57 12.74
N THR A 172 7.05 3.47 13.07
CA THR A 172 7.36 2.39 12.11
C THR A 172 6.15 1.50 11.89
N ALA A 173 5.45 1.11 12.97
CA ALA A 173 4.27 0.25 12.88
C ALA A 173 3.17 0.85 11.99
N LEU A 174 2.95 2.17 12.06
CA LEU A 174 2.02 2.87 11.17
C LEU A 174 2.36 2.67 9.70
N GLY A 175 3.65 2.81 9.33
CA GLY A 175 4.11 2.62 7.95
C GLY A 175 4.00 1.16 7.49
N VAL A 176 4.39 0.21 8.34
CA VAL A 176 4.31 -1.23 8.04
C VAL A 176 2.86 -1.65 7.83
N VAL A 177 1.95 -1.28 8.74
CA VAL A 177 0.53 -1.61 8.59
C VAL A 177 -0.07 -0.90 7.38
N SER A 178 0.25 0.38 7.16
CA SER A 178 -0.21 1.14 5.99
C SER A 178 0.17 0.47 4.67
N GLY A 179 1.41 -0.03 4.54
CA GLY A 179 1.85 -0.79 3.36
C GLY A 179 1.17 -2.15 3.23
N MET A 180 1.09 -2.92 4.32
CA MET A 180 0.45 -4.23 4.32
C MET A 180 -1.04 -4.16 3.94
N VAL A 181 -1.80 -3.25 4.55
CA VAL A 181 -3.24 -3.14 4.28
C VAL A 181 -3.49 -2.61 2.87
N PHE A 182 -2.64 -1.72 2.35
CA PHE A 182 -2.72 -1.31 0.94
C PHE A 182 -2.56 -2.50 -0.01
N MET A 183 -1.62 -3.39 0.30
CA MET A 183 -1.38 -4.60 -0.48
C MET A 183 -2.56 -5.57 -0.41
N ASN A 184 -3.12 -5.80 0.78
CA ASN A 184 -4.38 -6.55 0.91
C ASN A 184 -5.51 -5.88 0.13
N GLY A 185 -5.54 -4.55 0.11
CA GLY A 185 -6.42 -3.73 -0.75
C GLY A 185 -6.29 -4.10 -2.22
N GLN A 186 -5.07 -4.19 -2.75
CA GLN A 186 -4.81 -4.66 -4.11
C GLN A 186 -5.35 -6.07 -4.35
N HIS A 187 -5.15 -6.99 -3.42
CA HIS A 187 -5.70 -8.34 -3.55
C HIS A 187 -7.24 -8.34 -3.50
N GLY A 188 -7.87 -7.51 -2.67
CA GLY A 188 -9.32 -7.36 -2.59
C GLY A 188 -9.93 -6.81 -3.88
N VAL A 189 -9.36 -5.75 -4.44
CA VAL A 189 -9.95 -5.08 -5.62
C VAL A 189 -9.80 -5.86 -6.93
N ARG A 190 -8.84 -6.77 -7.04
CA ARG A 190 -8.69 -7.66 -8.21
C ARG A 190 -9.97 -8.44 -8.51
N TYR A 191 -10.77 -8.73 -7.50
CA TYR A 191 -12.03 -9.46 -7.64
C TYR A 191 -13.19 -8.61 -8.17
N PHE A 192 -13.02 -7.30 -8.31
CA PHE A 192 -14.00 -6.42 -8.98
C PHE A 192 -13.61 -6.10 -10.41
N ILE A 193 -12.51 -6.68 -10.91
CA ILE A 193 -12.00 -6.41 -12.24
C ILE A 193 -12.40 -7.55 -13.16
N HIS A 194 -13.10 -7.17 -14.21
CA HIS A 194 -13.39 -8.05 -15.31
C HIS A 194 -12.09 -8.44 -16.03
N ILE A 195 -11.92 -9.74 -16.28
CA ILE A 195 -10.86 -10.26 -17.12
C ILE A 195 -11.38 -10.22 -18.57
N PRO A 196 -10.87 -9.33 -19.44
CA PRO A 196 -11.37 -9.18 -20.78
C PRO A 196 -10.93 -10.34 -21.66
N GLY A 197 -11.88 -10.81 -22.47
CA GLY A 197 -11.64 -11.82 -23.51
C GLY A 197 -11.74 -13.25 -22.99
N GLU A 198 -11.89 -14.18 -23.93
CA GLU A 198 -11.84 -15.61 -23.63
C GLU A 198 -10.47 -16.16 -23.99
N PHE A 199 -9.83 -16.74 -22.98
CA PHE A 199 -8.50 -17.33 -23.05
C PHE A 199 -8.63 -18.81 -23.46
N THR A 200 -8.15 -19.19 -24.64
CA THR A 200 -8.07 -20.60 -25.07
C THR A 200 -6.67 -21.13 -24.98
N THR A 201 -6.51 -22.40 -24.63
CA THR A 201 -5.21 -23.04 -24.73
C THR A 201 -4.86 -23.37 -26.19
N ASP A 202 -3.64 -23.06 -26.62
CA ASP A 202 -3.09 -23.52 -27.90
C ASP A 202 -2.80 -25.03 -27.86
N ALA A 203 -2.25 -25.56 -28.95
CA ALA A 203 -1.88 -26.97 -29.06
C ALA A 203 -0.85 -27.44 -27.99
N ASN A 204 -0.19 -26.50 -27.30
CA ASN A 204 0.77 -26.77 -26.24
C ASN A 204 0.15 -26.60 -24.83
N GLY A 205 -1.14 -26.29 -24.73
CA GLY A 205 -1.81 -26.03 -23.45
C GLY A 205 -1.64 -24.59 -22.93
N LEU A 206 -1.12 -23.66 -23.73
CA LEU A 206 -0.85 -22.27 -23.31
C LEU A 206 -1.99 -21.35 -23.70
N ILE A 207 -2.43 -20.49 -22.79
CA ILE A 207 -3.48 -19.51 -23.04
C ILE A 207 -3.09 -18.55 -24.20
N THR A 208 -3.95 -18.48 -25.21
CA THR A 208 -3.92 -17.63 -26.40
C THR A 208 -5.29 -16.94 -26.57
N ALA A 209 -5.33 -15.81 -27.28
CA ALA A 209 -6.57 -15.11 -27.57
C ALA A 209 -7.44 -15.94 -28.54
N ASN A 210 -8.65 -16.31 -28.11
CA ASN A 210 -9.54 -17.16 -28.90
C ASN A 210 -10.29 -16.37 -30.00
N PRO A 211 -10.28 -16.80 -31.27
CA PRO A 211 -11.10 -16.22 -32.33
C PRO A 211 -12.60 -16.62 -32.28
N ASN A 212 -13.00 -17.67 -31.53
CA ASN A 212 -14.40 -18.09 -31.36
C ASN A 212 -14.67 -18.67 -29.93
N PRO A 213 -15.26 -17.88 -29.01
CA PRO A 213 -15.27 -18.11 -27.54
C PRO A 213 -16.10 -19.29 -26.95
N PRO A 214 -15.55 -20.21 -26.10
CA PRO A 214 -16.29 -20.90 -25.02
C PRO A 214 -15.85 -20.59 -23.55
N LEU A 215 -16.84 -20.75 -22.65
CA LEU A 215 -17.01 -20.18 -21.30
C LEU A 215 -15.89 -20.34 -20.24
N PHE A 216 -15.69 -19.24 -19.48
CA PHE A 216 -14.96 -19.15 -18.21
C PHE A 216 -15.36 -20.25 -17.20
N THR A 217 -14.37 -20.81 -16.51
CA THR A 217 -14.51 -22.00 -15.66
C THR A 217 -14.56 -21.73 -14.14
N THR A 218 -14.65 -20.48 -13.67
CA THR A 218 -14.77 -20.21 -12.23
C THR A 218 -16.14 -19.61 -11.87
N PRO A 219 -16.91 -20.23 -10.94
CA PRO A 219 -18.13 -19.65 -10.38
C PRO A 219 -17.93 -18.26 -9.76
N LEU A 220 -16.67 -17.88 -9.48
CA LEU A 220 -16.32 -16.60 -8.88
C LEU A 220 -16.58 -15.39 -9.80
N ALA A 221 -16.57 -15.60 -11.13
CA ALA A 221 -16.77 -14.54 -12.12
C ALA A 221 -18.17 -13.88 -12.03
N HIS A 222 -19.19 -14.61 -11.57
CA HIS A 222 -20.54 -14.07 -11.34
C HIS A 222 -20.63 -13.11 -10.14
N TYR A 223 -19.69 -13.17 -9.20
CA TYR A 223 -19.69 -12.29 -8.01
C TYR A 223 -19.02 -10.93 -8.26
N ILE A 224 -18.35 -10.75 -9.41
CA ILE A 224 -17.51 -9.58 -9.74
C ILE A 224 -18.32 -8.30 -9.93
N THR A 225 -19.61 -8.40 -10.27
CA THR A 225 -20.47 -7.25 -10.58
C THR A 225 -21.33 -6.78 -9.41
N ASN A 226 -21.35 -7.52 -8.27
CA ASN A 226 -22.42 -7.37 -7.26
C ASN A 226 -23.84 -7.54 -7.88
N LEU A 227 -23.90 -8.14 -9.08
CA LEU A 227 -25.08 -8.54 -9.83
C LEU A 227 -25.02 -10.07 -9.97
N ASP A 228 -24.89 -10.72 -8.83
CA ASP A 228 -24.92 -12.19 -8.64
C ASP A 228 -26.18 -12.89 -9.18
N HIS A 229 -27.19 -12.11 -9.52
CA HIS A 229 -28.45 -12.52 -10.12
C HIS A 229 -28.50 -12.32 -11.64
N LEU A 230 -27.45 -11.75 -12.25
CA LEU A 230 -27.33 -11.56 -13.70
C LEU A 230 -26.17 -12.37 -14.26
N ASP A 231 -26.43 -13.06 -15.36
CA ASP A 231 -25.37 -13.65 -16.17
C ASP A 231 -24.60 -12.49 -16.81
N TRP A 232 -23.32 -12.39 -16.52
CA TRP A 232 -22.53 -11.23 -16.96
C TRP A 232 -22.32 -11.19 -18.48
N LYS A 233 -22.57 -12.29 -19.20
CA LYS A 233 -22.44 -12.38 -20.66
C LYS A 233 -23.75 -12.05 -21.35
N THR A 234 -24.84 -12.66 -20.92
CA THR A 234 -26.15 -12.50 -21.57
C THR A 234 -26.96 -11.36 -20.97
N PHE A 235 -26.59 -10.89 -19.77
CA PHE A 235 -27.39 -9.99 -18.95
C PHE A 235 -28.77 -10.55 -18.64
N GLU A 236 -28.93 -11.87 -18.71
CA GLU A 236 -30.16 -12.56 -18.31
C GLU A 236 -30.14 -12.85 -16.81
N MET A 237 -31.32 -12.95 -16.21
CA MET A 237 -31.44 -13.25 -14.79
C MET A 237 -31.10 -14.72 -14.54
N VAL A 238 -30.05 -14.98 -13.74
CA VAL A 238 -29.71 -16.31 -13.22
C VAL A 238 -30.47 -16.62 -11.93
N SER A 239 -31.01 -15.58 -11.28
CA SER A 239 -31.83 -15.66 -10.07
C SER A 239 -32.79 -14.48 -10.06
N ASP A 240 -34.02 -14.67 -9.58
CA ASP A 240 -34.98 -13.58 -9.41
C ASP A 240 -34.61 -12.64 -8.25
N GLN A 241 -33.66 -13.04 -7.40
CA GLN A 241 -33.19 -12.26 -6.26
C GLN A 241 -31.68 -12.09 -6.26
N ALA A 242 -31.22 -10.89 -5.88
CA ALA A 242 -29.82 -10.63 -5.58
C ALA A 242 -29.35 -11.53 -4.42
N VAL A 243 -28.32 -12.34 -4.66
CA VAL A 243 -27.84 -13.35 -3.72
C VAL A 243 -26.65 -12.80 -2.94
N TYR A 244 -26.93 -12.16 -1.79
CA TYR A 244 -25.87 -11.65 -0.93
C TYR A 244 -24.79 -12.70 -0.64
N SER A 245 -23.57 -12.43 -1.13
CA SER A 245 -22.39 -13.21 -0.83
C SER A 245 -21.55 -12.53 0.26
N PRO A 246 -21.30 -13.19 1.40
CA PRO A 246 -20.36 -12.70 2.41
C PRO A 246 -18.97 -12.41 1.85
N GLN A 247 -18.58 -13.06 0.75
CA GLN A 247 -17.35 -12.82 0.01
C GLN A 247 -17.35 -11.43 -0.63
N THR A 248 -18.45 -10.97 -1.23
CA THR A 248 -18.51 -9.66 -1.88
C THR A 248 -18.31 -8.52 -0.89
N LEU A 249 -18.95 -8.59 0.29
CA LEU A 249 -18.71 -7.59 1.34
C LEU A 249 -17.27 -7.66 1.87
N ALA A 250 -16.75 -8.87 2.13
CA ALA A 250 -15.38 -9.05 2.59
C ALA A 250 -14.36 -8.52 1.58
N LEU A 251 -14.63 -8.63 0.28
CA LEU A 251 -13.78 -8.11 -0.80
C LEU A 251 -13.94 -6.60 -0.97
N LEU A 252 -15.13 -6.03 -0.78
CA LEU A 252 -15.36 -4.59 -0.84
C LEU A 252 -14.61 -3.88 0.29
N LEU A 253 -14.83 -4.37 1.51
CA LEU A 253 -14.12 -3.89 2.70
C LEU A 253 -12.63 -4.22 2.59
N GLY A 254 -12.30 -5.43 2.18
CA GLY A 254 -10.92 -5.86 1.99
C GLY A 254 -10.18 -5.14 0.86
N GLY A 255 -10.90 -4.56 -0.10
CA GLY A 255 -10.34 -3.81 -1.22
C GLY A 255 -10.28 -2.32 -0.91
N PHE A 256 -11.36 -1.61 -1.23
CA PHE A 256 -11.38 -0.14 -1.18
C PHE A 256 -11.26 0.44 0.23
N MET A 257 -11.84 -0.21 1.25
CA MET A 257 -11.67 0.28 2.63
C MET A 257 -10.21 0.18 3.07
N LEU A 258 -9.47 -0.87 2.68
CA LEU A 258 -8.06 -1.00 3.04
C LEU A 258 -7.17 0.03 2.33
N TYR A 259 -7.51 0.47 1.11
CA TYR A 259 -6.85 1.63 0.49
C TYR A 259 -7.08 2.92 1.28
N ILE A 260 -8.32 3.19 1.66
CA ILE A 260 -8.66 4.36 2.49
C ILE A 260 -7.91 4.28 3.82
N ALA A 261 -7.89 3.11 4.46
CA ALA A 261 -7.18 2.88 5.71
C ALA A 261 -5.68 3.15 5.58
N SER A 262 -5.04 2.70 4.51
CA SER A 262 -3.62 2.98 4.24
C SER A 262 -3.35 4.50 4.22
N ILE A 263 -4.18 5.27 3.51
CA ILE A 263 -4.09 6.73 3.42
C ILE A 263 -4.34 7.39 4.78
N LEU A 264 -5.36 6.95 5.52
CA LEU A 264 -5.66 7.46 6.85
C LEU A 264 -4.51 7.23 7.83
N LEU A 265 -3.82 6.08 7.75
CA LEU A 265 -2.61 5.82 8.54
C LEU A 265 -1.47 6.77 8.16
N ILE A 266 -1.25 7.05 6.87
CA ILE A 266 -0.27 8.06 6.43
C ILE A 266 -0.62 9.45 6.97
N VAL A 267 -1.88 9.87 6.88
CA VAL A 267 -2.37 11.17 7.37
C VAL A 267 -2.28 11.28 8.90
N SER A 268 -2.41 10.17 9.61
CA SER A 268 -2.31 10.15 11.08
C SER A 268 -0.91 10.50 11.58
N ILE A 269 0.15 10.21 10.81
CA ILE A 269 1.55 10.44 11.16
C ILE A 269 1.85 11.93 11.47
N PRO A 270 1.63 12.88 10.55
CA PRO A 270 1.88 14.30 10.83
C PRO A 270 1.03 14.81 11.99
N LEU A 271 -0.22 14.35 12.12
CA LEU A 271 -1.11 14.74 13.20
C LEU A 271 -0.60 14.28 14.57
N MET A 272 -0.21 13.01 14.71
CA MET A 272 0.36 12.47 15.94
C MET A 272 1.75 13.05 16.25
N ALA A 273 2.57 13.35 15.23
CA ALA A 273 3.84 14.06 15.44
C ALA A 273 3.62 15.46 16.06
N MET A 274 2.50 16.12 15.72
CA MET A 274 2.09 17.36 16.37
C MET A 274 1.46 17.18 17.75
N LYS A 275 1.21 15.93 18.18
CA LYS A 275 0.42 15.54 19.34
C LYS A 275 -1.08 15.88 19.24
N ASN A 276 -1.61 15.93 18.03
CA ASN A 276 -3.02 16.15 17.81
C ASN A 276 -3.80 14.84 18.05
N LYS A 277 -4.74 14.84 19.00
CA LYS A 277 -5.60 13.71 19.33
C LYS A 277 -6.37 13.15 18.14
N THR A 278 -6.75 13.98 17.17
CA THR A 278 -7.39 13.53 15.93
C THR A 278 -6.53 12.51 15.19
N GLY A 279 -5.21 12.71 15.15
CA GLY A 279 -4.29 11.74 14.55
C GLY A 279 -4.32 10.39 15.25
N TRP A 280 -4.33 10.39 16.59
CA TRP A 280 -4.41 9.16 17.38
C TRP A 280 -5.75 8.44 17.20
N TYR A 281 -6.87 9.16 17.18
CA TYR A 281 -8.19 8.57 16.92
C TYR A 281 -8.28 7.98 15.51
N ILE A 282 -7.77 8.69 14.49
CA ILE A 282 -7.69 8.16 13.12
C ILE A 282 -6.89 6.86 13.11
N ALA A 283 -5.68 6.86 13.69
CA ALA A 283 -4.82 5.68 13.69
C ALA A 283 -5.44 4.49 14.44
N THR A 284 -6.03 4.74 15.61
CA THR A 284 -6.62 3.70 16.46
C THR A 284 -7.87 3.11 15.82
N ALA A 285 -8.79 3.96 15.33
CA ALA A 285 -9.99 3.51 14.63
C ALA A 285 -9.64 2.75 13.35
N THR A 286 -8.64 3.24 12.61
CA THR A 286 -8.18 2.57 11.38
C THR A 286 -7.56 1.22 11.70
N ALA A 287 -6.68 1.11 12.70
CA ALA A 287 -6.07 -0.16 13.11
C ALA A 287 -7.11 -1.19 13.57
N LEU A 288 -8.14 -0.76 14.30
CA LEU A 288 -9.26 -1.62 14.68
C LEU A 288 -10.04 -2.08 13.44
N ALA A 289 -10.43 -1.15 12.57
CA ALA A 289 -11.21 -1.46 11.37
C ALA A 289 -10.44 -2.42 10.44
N THR A 290 -9.16 -2.18 10.21
CA THR A 290 -8.33 -3.06 9.36
C THR A 290 -8.08 -4.41 10.00
N ALA A 291 -7.97 -4.50 11.33
CA ALA A 291 -7.88 -5.79 12.02
C ALA A 291 -9.15 -6.63 11.79
N VAL A 292 -10.33 -6.04 12.03
CA VAL A 292 -11.62 -6.71 11.85
C VAL A 292 -11.79 -7.18 10.40
N VAL A 293 -11.60 -6.27 9.44
CA VAL A 293 -11.76 -6.60 8.01
C VAL A 293 -10.75 -7.63 7.54
N SER A 294 -9.50 -7.56 8.02
CA SER A 294 -8.47 -8.51 7.61
C SER A 294 -8.71 -9.91 8.19
N PHE A 295 -9.15 -10.03 9.45
CA PHE A 295 -9.55 -11.32 10.01
C PHE A 295 -10.80 -11.89 9.34
N GLN A 296 -11.79 -11.05 9.02
CA GLN A 296 -12.95 -11.48 8.22
C GLN A 296 -12.50 -11.99 6.86
N GLY A 297 -11.60 -11.27 6.18
CA GLY A 297 -10.98 -11.71 4.93
C GLY A 297 -10.28 -13.06 5.09
N PHE A 298 -9.55 -13.28 6.18
CA PHE A 298 -8.93 -14.57 6.47
C PHE A 298 -9.96 -15.70 6.62
N ILE A 299 -11.02 -15.50 7.41
CA ILE A 299 -12.06 -16.52 7.64
C ILE A 299 -12.78 -16.87 6.34
N VAL A 300 -13.14 -15.85 5.56
CA VAL A 300 -13.93 -16.01 4.33
C VAL A 300 -13.09 -16.57 3.18
N ARG A 301 -11.79 -16.26 3.15
CA ARG A 301 -10.91 -16.59 2.01
C ARG A 301 -9.84 -17.64 2.30
N ASN A 302 -9.69 -18.04 3.56
CA ASN A 302 -8.66 -18.95 4.02
C ASN A 302 -7.23 -18.57 3.53
N SER A 303 -6.91 -17.26 3.54
CA SER A 303 -5.66 -16.72 2.99
C SER A 303 -4.76 -16.13 4.09
N THR A 304 -3.52 -16.62 4.15
CA THR A 304 -2.54 -16.23 5.16
C THR A 304 -2.11 -14.76 5.08
N GLU A 305 -2.17 -14.13 3.91
CA GLU A 305 -1.89 -12.70 3.73
C GLU A 305 -2.90 -11.83 4.49
N TRP A 306 -4.18 -12.24 4.50
CA TRP A 306 -5.23 -11.56 5.26
C TRP A 306 -5.03 -11.75 6.77
N LEU A 307 -4.60 -12.94 7.19
CA LEU A 307 -4.24 -13.20 8.59
C LEU A 307 -3.07 -12.30 9.03
N GLN A 308 -2.03 -12.17 8.20
CA GLN A 308 -0.90 -11.26 8.47
C GLN A 308 -1.37 -9.82 8.61
N GLY A 309 -2.23 -9.33 7.71
CA GLY A 309 -2.83 -8.00 7.81
C GLY A 309 -3.62 -7.79 9.11
N GLY A 310 -4.39 -8.80 9.54
CA GLY A 310 -5.16 -8.76 10.78
C GLY A 310 -4.26 -8.71 12.02
N LEU A 311 -3.25 -9.58 12.06
CA LEU A 311 -2.28 -9.63 13.16
C LEU A 311 -1.48 -8.32 13.27
N LEU A 312 -0.94 -7.82 12.17
CA LEU A 312 -0.18 -6.57 12.16
C LEU A 312 -1.03 -5.36 12.58
N SER A 313 -2.28 -5.29 12.12
CA SER A 313 -3.24 -4.25 12.53
C SER A 313 -3.56 -4.34 14.03
N SER A 314 -3.68 -5.56 14.57
CA SER A 314 -3.95 -5.80 15.99
C SER A 314 -2.76 -5.41 16.87
N VAL A 315 -1.55 -5.71 16.42
CA VAL A 315 -0.30 -5.27 17.06
C VAL A 315 -0.21 -3.75 17.05
N LEU A 316 -0.52 -3.08 15.94
CA LEU A 316 -0.57 -1.62 15.89
C LEU A 316 -1.61 -1.07 16.88
N LEU A 317 -2.81 -1.63 16.94
CA LEU A 317 -3.83 -1.23 17.90
C LEU A 317 -3.31 -1.33 19.34
N ALA A 318 -2.67 -2.45 19.71
CA ALA A 318 -2.07 -2.61 21.02
C ALA A 318 -0.98 -1.56 21.29
N ILE A 319 -0.07 -1.32 20.33
CA ILE A 319 0.97 -0.28 20.42
C ILE A 319 0.36 1.10 20.69
N LEU A 320 -0.73 1.46 19.98
CA LEU A 320 -1.38 2.76 20.13
C LEU A 320 -2.09 2.94 21.49
N LEU A 321 -2.47 1.85 22.15
CA LEU A 321 -3.15 1.83 23.45
C LEU A 321 -2.19 1.74 24.64
N ILE A 322 -0.96 1.25 24.44
CA ILE A 322 0.03 1.14 25.51
C ILE A 322 0.46 2.56 25.99
N PRO A 323 0.33 2.89 27.30
CA PRO A 323 0.65 4.21 27.83
C PRO A 323 2.09 4.67 27.55
N ALA A 324 3.04 3.72 27.52
CA ALA A 324 4.44 3.99 27.22
C ALA A 324 4.64 4.64 25.84
N PHE A 325 3.76 4.36 24.87
CA PHE A 325 3.79 4.98 23.54
C PHE A 325 2.82 6.16 23.42
N LYS A 326 1.63 6.08 24.04
CA LYS A 326 0.59 7.12 24.00
C LYS A 326 1.13 8.51 24.35
N GLN A 327 2.06 8.61 25.31
CA GLN A 327 2.72 9.86 25.70
C GLN A 327 3.46 10.60 24.56
N PHE A 328 3.81 9.91 23.47
CA PHE A 328 4.44 10.51 22.30
C PHE A 328 3.42 10.97 21.24
N LEU A 329 2.22 10.40 21.27
CA LEU A 329 1.19 10.55 20.24
C LEU A 329 0.17 11.65 20.56
N ILE A 330 -0.07 11.93 21.84
CA ILE A 330 -1.00 12.98 22.30
C ILE A 330 -0.38 13.84 23.42
N GLU A 331 -1.07 14.92 23.80
CA GLU A 331 -0.65 15.79 24.91
C GLU A 331 -0.81 15.12 26.28
N LYS A 332 -0.02 15.56 27.27
CA LYS A 332 -0.10 14.99 28.62
C LYS A 332 -1.40 15.47 29.29
N GLY A 333 -2.16 14.54 29.86
CA GLY A 333 -3.44 14.85 30.53
C GLY A 333 -4.68 14.48 29.71
N GLU A 334 -4.50 14.01 28.47
CA GLU A 334 -5.50 13.35 27.61
C GLU A 334 -5.20 11.84 27.45
#